data_AF-A0AAE0AEV9-F1
#
_entry.id   AF-A0AAE0AEV9-F1
#
_cell.length_a   1.000
_cell.length_b   1.000
_cell.length_c   1.000
_cell.angle_alpha   90.00
_cell.angle_beta   90.00
_cell.angle_gamma   90.00
#
_symmetry.space_group_name_H-M   'P 1'
#
loop_
_entity.id
_entity.type
_entity.pdbx_description
1 polymer ?
#
loop_
_entity_poly.entity_id
_entity_poly.type
_entity_poly.pdbx_seq_one_letter_code
_entity_poly.pdbx_strand_id
1 'polypeptide(L)'
;MEMFQKQPRMFTRSEEGLKLALDFFLNKIELKKEALIRRPCCLTFSLVERVIPCNRVMQILKSKKLLLKKEPSFGHMLTLSEEKFLEKYVEKFRDDAEELLVAYRGHMLDSSSSSPSSEEVNSY
;
A
#
# COMPACT_ATOMS: atom_id res chain seq x y z
N MET A 1 18.30 18.02 1.50
CA MET A 1 18.07 18.03 2.96
C MET A 1 16.61 18.30 3.35
N GLU A 2 15.84 19.12 2.62
CA GLU A 2 14.49 19.51 3.05
C GLU A 2 13.51 18.36 3.33
N MET A 3 13.55 17.26 2.58
CA MET A 3 12.64 16.12 2.80
C MET A 3 12.84 15.47 4.18
N PHE A 4 14.09 15.34 4.61
CA PHE A 4 14.44 14.74 5.90
C PHE A 4 14.07 15.66 7.07
N GLN A 5 14.15 16.98 6.87
CA GLN A 5 13.67 17.96 7.85
C GLN A 5 12.14 17.92 7.98
N LYS A 6 11.44 17.75 6.85
CA LYS A 6 9.96 17.67 6.79
C LYS A 6 9.41 16.34 7.30
N GLN A 7 10.20 15.26 7.24
CA GLN A 7 9.80 13.93 7.73
C GLN A 7 10.98 13.25 8.46
N PRO A 8 11.19 13.56 9.75
CA PRO A 8 12.25 12.96 10.55
C PRO A 8 12.17 11.43 10.64
N ARG A 9 10.97 10.85 10.52
CA ARG A 9 10.76 9.39 10.46
C ARG A 9 11.44 8.70 9.28
N MET A 10 11.96 9.44 8.30
CA MET A 10 12.81 8.85 7.27
C MET A 10 14.15 8.38 7.84
N PHE A 11 14.66 8.99 8.92
CA PHE A 11 15.91 8.55 9.56
C PHE A 11 15.78 7.21 10.30
N THR A 12 14.55 6.76 10.60
CA THR A 12 14.33 5.45 11.22
C THR A 12 14.30 4.31 10.21
N ARG A 13 14.42 4.61 8.91
CA ARG A 13 14.47 3.63 7.82
C ARG A 13 15.92 3.37 7.45
N SER A 14 16.25 2.11 7.18
CA SER A 14 17.51 1.74 6.51
C SER A 14 17.64 2.47 5.18
N GLU A 15 18.87 2.79 4.77
CA GLU A 15 19.16 3.41 3.48
C GLU A 15 18.65 2.55 2.32
N GLU A 16 18.84 1.23 2.39
CA GLU A 16 18.39 0.24 1.42
C GLU A 16 16.87 0.28 1.27
N GLY A 17 16.15 0.26 2.40
CA GLY A 17 14.69 0.36 2.43
C GLY A 17 14.15 1.69 1.90
N LEU A 18 14.90 2.79 1.97
CA LEU A 18 14.53 4.05 1.33
C LEU A 18 14.81 4.03 -0.18
N LYS A 19 15.95 3.47 -0.61
CA LYS A 19 16.28 3.30 -2.03
C LYS A 19 15.26 2.43 -2.74
N LEU A 20 14.86 1.31 -2.13
CA LEU A 20 13.81 0.42 -2.65
C LEU A 20 12.46 1.15 -2.75
N ALA A 21 12.10 1.95 -1.74
CA ALA A 21 10.88 2.73 -1.80
C ALA A 21 10.92 3.77 -2.93
N LEU A 22 12.02 4.51 -3.06
CA LEU A 22 12.22 5.49 -4.12
C LEU A 22 12.13 4.84 -5.50
N ASP A 23 12.83 3.73 -5.72
CA ASP A 23 12.77 2.95 -6.96
C ASP A 23 11.33 2.54 -7.28
N PHE A 24 10.61 1.99 -6.30
CA PHE A 24 9.23 1.57 -6.49
C PHE A 24 8.31 2.75 -6.88
N PHE A 25 8.40 3.88 -6.17
CA PHE A 25 7.57 5.04 -6.50
C PHE A 25 7.90 5.65 -7.85
N LEU A 26 9.18 5.77 -8.20
CA LEU A 26 9.62 6.46 -9.42
C LEU A 26 9.51 5.57 -10.67
N ASN A 27 9.82 4.28 -10.53
CA ASN A 27 9.95 3.38 -11.68
C ASN A 27 8.78 2.41 -11.84
N LYS A 28 8.09 2.02 -10.76
CA LYS A 28 6.94 1.09 -10.83
C LYS A 28 5.60 1.81 -10.81
N ILE A 29 5.46 2.84 -9.98
CA ILE A 29 4.24 3.67 -9.90
C ILE A 29 4.31 4.85 -10.88
N GLU A 30 5.51 5.20 -11.34
CA GLU A 30 5.75 6.37 -12.19
C GLU A 30 5.29 7.69 -11.55
N LEU A 31 5.40 7.76 -10.21
CA LEU A 31 5.06 8.96 -9.47
C LEU A 31 6.13 10.03 -9.69
N LYS A 32 5.70 11.24 -10.05
CA LYS A 32 6.61 12.38 -10.25
C LYS A 32 7.43 12.68 -8.98
N LYS A 33 8.73 12.98 -9.16
CA LYS A 33 9.65 13.34 -8.06
C LYS A 33 9.11 14.49 -7.20
N GLU A 34 8.50 15.48 -7.83
CA GLU A 34 7.91 16.66 -7.17
C GLU A 34 6.77 16.25 -6.22
N ALA A 35 6.00 15.22 -6.56
CA ALA A 35 4.93 14.71 -5.72
C ALA A 35 5.48 14.02 -4.46
N LEU A 36 6.61 13.31 -4.57
CA LEU A 36 7.32 12.71 -3.43
C LEU A 36 7.96 13.77 -2.54
N ILE A 37 8.61 14.78 -3.12
CA ILE A 37 9.22 15.89 -2.37
C ILE A 37 8.15 16.66 -1.58
N ARG A 38 6.95 16.85 -2.16
CA ARG A 38 5.83 17.49 -1.48
C ARG A 38 5.24 16.63 -0.35
N ARG A 39 5.38 15.30 -0.42
CA ARG A 39 4.85 14.35 0.58
C ARG A 39 5.89 13.26 0.91
N PRO A 40 6.97 13.62 1.62
CA PRO A 40 8.05 12.67 1.93
C PRO A 40 7.59 11.52 2.85
N CYS A 41 6.48 11.69 3.58
CA CYS A 41 5.88 10.64 4.39
C CYS A 41 5.51 9.38 3.58
N CYS A 42 5.28 9.49 2.27
CA CYS A 42 5.03 8.33 1.40
C CYS A 42 6.17 7.29 1.47
N LEU A 43 7.42 7.74 1.64
CA LEU A 43 8.61 6.90 1.70
C LEU A 43 8.77 6.16 3.05
N THR A 44 7.97 6.54 4.06
CA THR A 44 8.02 5.91 5.38
C THR A 44 7.06 4.74 5.53
N PHE A 45 6.11 4.55 4.61
CA PHE A 45 5.17 3.43 4.64
C PHE A 45 5.83 2.10 4.24
N SER A 46 5.26 0.98 4.70
CA SER A 46 5.65 -0.37 4.27
C SER A 46 5.26 -0.58 2.81
N LEU A 47 6.20 -1.05 1.99
CA LEU A 47 5.91 -1.38 0.60
C LEU A 47 4.92 -2.53 0.50
N VAL A 48 5.16 -3.59 1.27
CA VAL A 48 4.36 -4.82 1.26
C VAL A 48 2.98 -4.58 1.86
N GLU A 49 2.92 -3.95 3.04
CA GLU A 49 1.64 -3.83 3.77
C GLU A 49 0.77 -2.68 3.31
N ARG A 50 1.34 -1.65 2.65
CA ARG A 50 0.60 -0.43 2.33
C ARG A 50 0.73 0.02 0.89
N VAL A 51 1.95 0.20 0.39
CA VAL A 51 2.14 0.86 -0.91
C VAL A 51 1.68 -0.04 -2.06
N ILE A 52 2.07 -1.32 -2.07
CA ILE A 52 1.69 -2.28 -3.10
C ILE A 52 0.16 -2.52 -3.09
N PRO A 53 -0.50 -2.84 -1.96
CA PRO A 53 -1.95 -2.98 -1.88
C PRO A 53 -2.72 -1.77 -2.41
N CYS A 54 -2.38 -0.56 -1.92
CA CYS A 54 -3.05 0.66 -2.38
C CYS A 54 -2.81 0.92 -3.87
N ASN A 55 -1.61 0.62 -4.39
CA ASN A 55 -1.33 0.78 -5.82
C ASN A 55 -2.20 -0.17 -6.66
N ARG A 56 -2.34 -1.44 -6.26
CA ARG A 56 -3.19 -2.41 -6.99
C ARG A 56 -4.64 -1.92 -7.08
N VAL A 57 -5.22 -1.51 -5.95
CA VAL A 57 -6.57 -0.91 -5.92
C VAL A 57 -6.66 0.31 -6.83
N MET A 58 -5.69 1.23 -6.77
CA MET A 58 -5.65 2.40 -7.63
C MET A 58 -5.62 2.03 -9.12
N GLN A 59 -4.85 1.02 -9.52
CA GLN A 59 -4.78 0.56 -10.91
C GLN A 59 -6.11 -0.02 -11.41
N ILE A 60 -6.79 -0.83 -10.58
CA ILE A 60 -8.12 -1.38 -10.92
C ILE A 60 -9.14 -0.25 -11.07
N LEU A 61 -9.17 0.70 -10.14
CA LEU A 61 -10.09 1.83 -10.21
C LEU A 61 -9.84 2.70 -11.45
N LYS A 62 -8.57 2.85 -11.87
CA LYS A 62 -8.21 3.56 -13.11
C LYS A 62 -8.61 2.79 -14.35
N SER A 63 -8.33 1.49 -14.43
CA SER A 63 -8.65 0.67 -15.60
C SER A 63 -10.15 0.60 -15.85
N LYS A 64 -10.94 0.52 -14.77
CA LYS A 64 -12.40 0.54 -14.81
C LYS A 64 -13.03 1.94 -14.89
N LYS A 65 -12.21 2.99 -14.90
CA LYS A 65 -12.66 4.41 -14.96
C LYS A 65 -13.64 4.78 -13.82
N LEU A 66 -13.46 4.18 -12.65
CA LEU A 66 -14.30 4.37 -11.46
C LEU A 66 -13.90 5.62 -10.65
N LEU A 67 -12.72 6.18 -10.93
CA LEU A 67 -12.28 7.43 -10.30
C LEU A 67 -12.95 8.65 -10.95
N LEU A 68 -13.32 9.62 -10.11
CA LEU A 68 -13.84 10.91 -10.56
C LEU A 68 -12.76 11.71 -11.32
N LYS A 69 -13.19 12.69 -12.12
CA LYS A 69 -12.29 13.62 -12.86
C LYS A 69 -11.21 14.27 -12.00
N LYS A 70 -11.43 14.42 -10.69
CA LYS A 70 -10.42 14.85 -9.72
C LYS A 70 -9.92 13.63 -8.94
N GLU A 71 -8.96 12.92 -9.53
CA GLU A 71 -8.34 11.77 -8.87
C GLU A 71 -7.67 12.20 -7.55
N PRO A 72 -7.93 11.52 -6.43
CA PRO A 72 -7.17 11.75 -5.22
C PRO A 72 -5.72 11.35 -5.46
N SER A 73 -4.77 12.20 -5.05
CA SER A 73 -3.34 11.89 -5.21
C SER A 73 -3.00 10.58 -4.49
N PHE A 74 -2.18 9.74 -5.10
CA PHE A 74 -1.74 8.47 -4.51
C PHE A 74 -1.16 8.65 -3.09
N GLY A 75 -0.39 9.71 -2.86
CA GLY A 75 0.12 10.01 -1.52
C GLY A 75 -0.97 10.31 -0.48
N HIS A 76 -2.13 10.84 -0.87
CA HIS A 76 -3.26 11.00 0.05
C HIS A 76 -3.89 9.64 0.40
N MET A 77 -4.06 8.78 -0.61
CA MET A 77 -4.58 7.43 -0.42
C MET A 77 -3.75 6.64 0.61
N LEU A 78 -2.41 6.70 0.52
CA LEU A 78 -1.51 6.01 1.46
C LEU A 78 -1.68 6.48 2.91
N THR A 79 -2.01 7.76 3.13
CA THR A 79 -2.11 8.36 4.47
C THR A 79 -3.43 8.08 5.19
N LEU A 80 -4.42 7.50 4.52
CA LEU A 80 -5.67 7.13 5.18
C LEU A 80 -5.45 5.97 6.15
N SER A 81 -6.30 5.89 7.19
CA SER A 81 -6.42 4.64 7.94
C SER A 81 -6.94 3.53 7.03
N GLU A 82 -6.75 2.28 7.45
CA GLU A 82 -7.26 1.13 6.71
C GLU A 82 -8.77 1.21 6.50
N GLU A 83 -9.53 1.44 7.58
CA GLU A 83 -10.98 1.64 7.55
C GLU A 83 -11.40 2.70 6.53
N LYS A 84 -10.83 3.91 6.60
CA LYS A 84 -11.15 5.01 5.67
C LYS A 84 -10.73 4.73 4.23
N PHE A 85 -9.72 3.87 4.04
CA PHE A 85 -9.30 3.45 2.71
C PHE A 85 -10.33 2.47 2.12
N LEU A 86 -10.74 1.47 2.90
CA LEU A 86 -11.73 0.48 2.47
C LEU A 86 -13.07 1.14 2.16
N GLU A 87 -13.56 1.99 3.06
CA GLU A 87 -14.81 2.74 2.85
C GLU A 87 -14.78 3.52 1.52
N LYS A 88 -13.70 4.25 1.25
CA LYS A 88 -13.61 5.18 0.11
C LYS A 88 -13.26 4.53 -1.23
N TYR A 89 -12.46 3.47 -1.22
CA TYR A 89 -11.88 2.90 -2.43
C TYR A 89 -12.26 1.44 -2.69
N VAL A 90 -12.97 0.80 -1.77
CA VAL A 90 -13.46 -0.57 -1.92
C VAL A 90 -14.98 -0.59 -1.80
N GLU A 91 -15.52 -0.29 -0.62
CA GLU A 91 -16.96 -0.41 -0.31
C GLU A 91 -17.84 0.56 -1.13
N LYS A 92 -17.28 1.72 -1.48
CA LYS A 92 -17.95 2.69 -2.36
C LYS A 92 -18.31 2.11 -3.73
N PHE A 93 -17.52 1.15 -4.24
CA PHE A 93 -17.69 0.54 -5.54
C PHE A 93 -18.28 -0.86 -5.38
N ARG A 94 -19.56 -0.94 -4.98
CA ARG A 94 -20.21 -2.19 -4.56
C ARG A 94 -20.07 -3.32 -5.58
N ASP A 95 -20.21 -3.02 -6.87
CA ASP A 95 -20.13 -4.00 -7.96
C ASP A 95 -18.70 -4.57 -8.14
N ASP A 96 -17.68 -3.84 -7.67
CA ASP A 96 -16.27 -4.20 -7.80
C ASP A 96 -15.61 -4.49 -6.44
N ALA A 97 -16.40 -4.46 -5.35
CA ALA A 97 -15.87 -4.45 -3.98
C ALA A 97 -15.06 -5.71 -3.66
N GLU A 98 -15.51 -6.88 -4.14
CA GLU A 98 -14.80 -8.14 -3.94
C GLU A 98 -13.43 -8.14 -4.62
N GLU A 99 -13.35 -7.74 -5.90
CA GLU A 99 -12.09 -7.66 -6.64
C GLU A 99 -11.13 -6.64 -6.02
N LEU A 100 -11.63 -5.48 -5.62
CA LEU A 100 -10.85 -4.43 -4.97
C LEU A 100 -10.34 -4.88 -3.59
N LEU A 101 -11.14 -5.62 -2.83
CA LEU A 101 -10.75 -6.17 -1.55
C LEU A 101 -9.68 -7.25 -1.70
N VAL A 102 -9.84 -8.17 -2.66
CA VAL A 102 -8.83 -9.19 -2.99
C VAL A 102 -7.53 -8.54 -3.42
N ALA A 103 -7.58 -7.49 -4.24
CA ALA A 103 -6.38 -6.76 -4.65
C ALA A 103 -5.66 -6.08 -3.47
N TYR A 104 -6.41 -5.59 -2.48
CA TYR A 104 -5.87 -4.97 -1.28
C TYR A 104 -5.33 -5.98 -0.25
N ARG A 105 -6.03 -7.12 -0.05
CA ARG A 105 -5.67 -8.14 0.95
C ARG A 105 -4.85 -9.30 0.39
N GLY A 106 -4.66 -9.38 -0.92
CA GLY A 106 -4.12 -10.55 -1.60
C GLY A 106 -2.72 -10.97 -1.16
N HIS A 107 -1.91 -10.07 -0.57
CA HIS A 107 -0.60 -10.45 0.00
C HIS A 107 -0.69 -11.08 1.40
N MET A 108 -1.83 -10.95 2.10
CA MET A 108 -2.05 -11.58 3.41
C MET A 108 -2.56 -13.03 3.30
N LEU A 109 -3.14 -13.41 2.15
CA LEU A 109 -3.74 -14.73 1.96
C LEU A 109 -2.70 -15.85 1.83
N ASP A 110 -1.49 -15.55 1.34
CA ASP A 110 -0.39 -16.53 1.23
C ASP A 110 0.22 -16.93 2.57
N SER A 111 -0.07 -16.21 3.66
CA SER A 111 0.50 -16.48 5.00
C SER A 111 -0.33 -17.43 5.86
N SER A 112 -1.52 -17.84 5.39
CA SER A 112 -2.50 -18.59 6.21
C SER A 112 -2.55 -20.10 5.93
N SER A 113 -1.71 -20.64 5.05
CA SER A 113 -1.71 -22.07 4.67
C SER A 113 -0.69 -22.94 5.40
N SER A 114 -0.14 -22.51 6.54
CA SER A 114 0.66 -23.41 7.40
C SER A 114 0.32 -23.26 8.88
N SER A 115 -0.81 -23.84 9.26
CA SER A 115 -0.95 -24.43 10.60
C SER A 115 -0.63 -25.92 10.48
N PRO A 116 0.47 -26.45 11.05
CA PRO A 116 0.50 -27.85 11.44
C PRO A 116 -0.34 -27.96 12.70
N SER A 117 -1.45 -28.66 12.53
CA SER A 117 -2.34 -29.16 13.56
C SER A 117 -1.55 -29.79 14.70
N SER A 118 -1.98 -29.49 15.92
CA SER A 118 -1.63 -30.23 17.12
C SER A 118 -2.21 -31.64 17.00
N GLU A 119 -1.36 -32.66 16.92
CA GLU A 119 -1.73 -34.02 17.35
C GLU A 119 -0.62 -34.57 18.24
N GLU A 120 -0.98 -34.75 19.50
CA GLU A 120 -0.28 -35.57 20.48
C GLU A 120 -0.30 -37.03 20.02
N VAL A 121 0.83 -37.74 20.03
CA VAL A 121 0.87 -39.17 20.35
C VAL A 121 2.13 -39.48 21.18
N ASN A 122 1.88 -39.88 22.43
CA ASN A 122 2.82 -40.54 23.34
C ASN A 122 3.58 -41.71 22.68
N SER A 123 4.83 -41.96 23.09
CA SER A 123 5.19 -43.15 23.91
C SER A 123 6.64 -43.61 23.75
N TYR A 124 7.24 -43.88 24.92
CA TYR A 124 8.52 -44.53 25.28
C TYR A 124 9.84 -43.77 25.07
#